data_AF-A0A066YZH7-F1
#
_entry.id   AF-A0A066YZH7-F1
#
_cell.length_a   1.000
_cell.length_b   1.000
_cell.length_c   1.000
_cell.angle_alpha   90.00
_cell.angle_beta   90.00
_cell.angle_gamma   90.00
#
_symmetry.space_group_name_H-M   'P 1'
#
loop_
_entity.id
_entity.type
_entity.pdbx_description
1 polymer ?
#
loop_
_entity_poly.entity_id
_entity_poly.type
_entity_poly.pdbx_seq_one_letter_code
_entity_poly.pdbx_strand_id
1 'polypeptide(L)'
;MSDTTTGQRLRELRRMRHMTVSALATAAHISVSALEKYERDDRNPPPGTLIRLAKALGVGVDRLTGQPFMNGAESEDQVQLVIPELRRIMLCYDSPDDLSVRPRPLPVLADEMREIARMRQDGAYVQMGPLLAPLLTEMTHVALGSAGREQAQAFGWLARGYRAANSMAHKLGYHDLSLTAIERVRWAASRSYDPLMQVVAAYLKAGAMLRMGSHSAARRLLLGLVDEVLRLAPEECPTDAHNAVIGALYLKLAVLEARDGQADRSTSYLAEARAVAQLMRGQDTTHYELSFGPANVRIHEIAALIDQGDTEQALARLHEWG
;
A
#
# COMPACT_ATOMS: atom_id res chain seq x y z
N MET A 1 -23.34 8.38 19.26
CA MET A 1 -23.95 7.18 18.65
C MET A 1 -22.92 6.07 18.78
N SER A 2 -23.28 4.92 19.32
CA SER A 2 -22.34 3.89 19.80
C SER A 2 -21.42 3.36 18.69
N ASP A 3 -20.12 3.24 18.98
CA ASP A 3 -19.15 2.57 18.11
C ASP A 3 -19.55 1.10 17.90
N THR A 4 -19.99 0.78 16.69
CA THR A 4 -20.24 -0.60 16.29
C THR A 4 -18.91 -1.34 16.19
N THR A 5 -18.80 -2.52 16.79
CA THR A 5 -17.59 -3.35 16.71
C THR A 5 -17.50 -4.11 15.39
N THR A 6 -16.34 -4.69 15.06
CA THR A 6 -16.17 -5.55 13.87
C THR A 6 -17.13 -6.74 13.88
N GLY A 7 -17.31 -7.40 15.04
CA GLY A 7 -18.24 -8.52 15.19
C GLY A 7 -19.69 -8.11 14.98
N GLN A 8 -20.09 -6.95 15.50
CA GLN A 8 -21.43 -6.40 15.28
C GLN A 8 -21.68 -6.09 13.80
N ARG A 9 -20.74 -5.42 13.11
CA ARG A 9 -20.85 -5.15 11.65
C ARG A 9 -20.94 -6.43 10.85
N LEU A 10 -20.12 -7.44 11.18
CA LEU A 10 -20.15 -8.75 10.53
C LEU A 10 -21.53 -9.41 10.67
N ARG A 11 -22.10 -9.39 11.88
CA ARG A 11 -23.43 -9.93 12.16
C ARG A 11 -24.54 -9.18 11.42
N GLU A 12 -24.47 -7.85 11.38
CA GLU A 12 -25.41 -7.00 10.65
C GLU A 12 -25.36 -7.29 9.15
N LEU A 13 -24.17 -7.30 8.54
CA LEU A 13 -23.99 -7.60 7.12
C LEU A 13 -24.49 -9.01 6.76
N ARG A 14 -24.21 -10.01 7.60
CA ARG A 14 -24.75 -11.36 7.43
C ARG A 14 -26.29 -11.36 7.44
N ARG A 15 -26.90 -10.64 8.38
CA ARG A 15 -28.37 -10.54 8.49
C ARG A 15 -28.98 -9.81 7.29
N MET A 16 -28.37 -8.72 6.83
CA MET A 16 -28.81 -8.00 5.63
C MET A 16 -28.73 -8.85 4.37
N ARG A 17 -27.79 -9.81 4.31
CA ARG A 17 -27.69 -10.79 3.22
C ARG A 17 -28.53 -12.05 3.44
N HIS A 18 -29.36 -12.08 4.48
CA HIS A 18 -30.22 -13.22 4.83
C HIS A 18 -29.47 -14.56 5.01
N MET A 19 -28.19 -14.51 5.37
CA MET A 19 -27.39 -15.71 5.57
C MET A 19 -27.51 -16.23 7.01
N THR A 20 -27.62 -17.54 7.19
CA THR A 20 -27.44 -18.16 8.50
C THR A 20 -25.95 -18.17 8.89
N VAL A 21 -25.63 -18.35 10.18
CA VAL A 21 -24.24 -18.49 10.63
C VAL A 21 -23.57 -19.65 9.90
N SER A 22 -24.24 -20.80 9.78
CA SER A 22 -23.72 -21.96 9.05
C SER A 22 -23.49 -21.67 7.56
N ALA A 23 -24.40 -20.95 6.90
CA ALA A 23 -24.25 -20.60 5.48
C ALA A 23 -23.04 -19.68 5.24
N LEU A 24 -22.85 -18.65 6.07
CA LEU A 24 -21.69 -17.76 5.94
C LEU A 24 -20.38 -18.48 6.28
N ALA A 25 -20.36 -19.29 7.33
CA ALA A 25 -19.18 -20.07 7.70
C ALA A 25 -18.75 -21.01 6.56
N THR A 26 -19.71 -21.67 5.92
CA THR A 26 -19.49 -22.52 4.74
C THR A 26 -18.95 -21.72 3.56
N ALA A 27 -19.59 -20.59 3.22
CA ALA A 27 -19.16 -19.74 2.10
C ALA A 27 -17.77 -19.12 2.30
N ALA A 28 -17.37 -18.85 3.55
CA ALA A 28 -16.07 -18.30 3.89
C ALA A 28 -15.00 -19.37 4.21
N HIS A 29 -15.34 -20.66 4.08
CA HIS A 29 -14.47 -21.80 4.41
C HIS A 29 -13.88 -21.70 5.82
N ILE A 30 -14.74 -21.49 6.84
CA ILE A 30 -14.38 -21.48 8.26
C ILE A 30 -15.36 -22.30 9.09
N SER A 31 -15.01 -22.61 10.34
CA SER A 31 -15.93 -23.30 11.25
C SER A 31 -17.03 -22.37 11.76
N VAL A 32 -18.22 -22.94 11.99
CA VAL A 32 -19.37 -22.22 12.58
C VAL A 32 -18.99 -21.60 13.92
N SER A 33 -18.29 -22.36 14.77
CA SER A 33 -17.82 -21.87 16.07
C SER A 33 -16.86 -20.68 15.95
N ALA A 34 -15.99 -20.64 14.94
CA ALA A 34 -15.14 -19.49 14.71
C ALA A 34 -15.97 -18.25 14.35
N LEU A 35 -16.95 -18.39 13.45
CA LEU A 35 -17.83 -17.30 13.08
C LEU A 35 -18.65 -16.77 14.26
N GLU A 36 -19.17 -17.64 15.11
CA GLU A 36 -19.91 -17.24 16.32
C GLU A 36 -19.05 -16.49 17.32
N LYS A 37 -17.77 -16.85 17.45
CA LYS A 37 -16.81 -16.11 18.27
C LYS A 37 -16.52 -14.74 17.68
N TYR A 38 -16.41 -14.65 16.35
CA TYR A 38 -16.19 -13.38 15.66
C TYR A 38 -17.39 -12.44 15.79
N GLU A 39 -18.63 -12.92 15.59
CA GLU A 39 -19.85 -12.09 15.72
C GLU A 39 -20.14 -11.63 17.15
N ARG A 40 -19.54 -12.28 18.16
CA ARG A 40 -19.66 -11.90 19.58
C ARG A 40 -18.49 -11.05 20.08
N ASP A 41 -17.54 -10.73 19.21
CA ASP A 41 -16.28 -10.06 19.55
C ASP A 41 -15.41 -10.82 20.59
N ASP A 42 -15.66 -12.13 20.79
CA ASP A 42 -14.81 -13.00 21.62
C ASP A 42 -13.41 -13.19 21.00
N ARG A 43 -13.31 -13.03 19.68
CA ARG A 43 -12.06 -13.19 18.92
C ARG A 43 -12.12 -12.31 17.68
N ASN A 44 -11.00 -11.69 17.30
CA ASN A 44 -10.88 -11.00 16.01
C ASN A 44 -10.54 -12.00 14.89
N PRO A 45 -11.21 -11.92 13.71
CA PRO A 45 -10.85 -12.75 12.59
C PRO A 45 -9.48 -12.35 12.04
N PRO A 46 -8.58 -13.31 11.72
CA PRO A 46 -7.29 -13.00 11.13
C PRO A 46 -7.46 -12.42 9.70
N PRO A 47 -6.47 -11.68 9.16
CA PRO A 47 -6.60 -10.94 7.89
C PRO A 47 -7.09 -11.80 6.71
N GLY A 48 -6.54 -13.00 6.53
CA GLY A 48 -6.99 -13.91 5.47
C GLY A 48 -8.45 -14.37 5.64
N THR A 49 -8.92 -14.49 6.89
CA THR A 49 -10.33 -14.83 7.18
C THR A 49 -11.25 -13.64 6.94
N LEU A 50 -10.83 -12.42 7.28
CA LEU A 50 -11.57 -11.19 6.96
C LEU A 50 -11.81 -11.05 5.45
N ILE A 51 -10.80 -11.34 4.62
CA ILE A 51 -10.94 -11.32 3.15
C ILE A 51 -11.96 -12.35 2.68
N ARG A 52 -11.92 -13.59 3.20
CA ARG A 52 -12.90 -14.64 2.84
C ARG A 52 -14.31 -14.27 3.27
N LEU A 53 -14.49 -13.71 4.46
CA LEU A 53 -15.78 -13.23 4.96
C LEU A 53 -16.33 -12.08 4.11
N ALA A 54 -15.48 -11.09 3.78
CA ALA A 54 -15.85 -9.97 2.91
C ALA A 54 -16.30 -10.46 1.53
N LYS A 55 -15.55 -11.40 0.95
CA LYS A 55 -15.90 -12.04 -0.33
C LYS A 55 -17.23 -12.80 -0.24
N ALA A 56 -17.43 -13.61 0.79
CA ALA A 56 -18.68 -14.36 1.00
C ALA A 56 -19.90 -13.43 1.19
N LEU A 57 -19.70 -12.28 1.83
CA LEU A 57 -20.72 -11.26 2.03
C LEU A 57 -20.87 -10.29 0.85
N GLY A 58 -20.00 -10.37 -0.17
CA GLY A 58 -19.99 -9.46 -1.32
C GLY A 58 -19.84 -7.99 -0.91
N VAL A 59 -18.95 -7.71 0.04
CA VAL A 59 -18.60 -6.36 0.51
C VAL A 59 -17.09 -6.20 0.57
N GLY A 60 -16.60 -4.96 0.65
CA GLY A 60 -15.20 -4.70 0.93
C GLY A 60 -14.84 -5.01 2.39
N VAL A 61 -13.57 -5.31 2.66
CA VAL A 61 -13.07 -5.60 4.02
C VAL A 61 -13.26 -4.39 4.95
N ASP A 62 -13.22 -3.19 4.40
CA ASP A 62 -13.46 -1.91 5.06
C ASP A 62 -14.82 -1.81 5.76
N ARG A 63 -15.86 -2.37 5.13
CA ARG A 63 -17.20 -2.45 5.73
C ARG A 63 -17.25 -3.36 6.95
N LEU A 64 -16.39 -4.37 7.03
CA LEU A 64 -16.29 -5.25 8.20
C LEU A 64 -15.49 -4.60 9.32
N THR A 65 -14.38 -3.93 8.99
CA THR A 65 -13.47 -3.31 9.97
C THR A 65 -13.96 -1.95 10.47
N GLY A 66 -15.00 -1.38 9.86
CA GLY A 66 -15.51 -0.06 10.23
C GLY A 66 -14.69 1.09 9.68
N GLN A 67 -13.96 0.85 8.60
CA GLN A 67 -13.13 1.82 7.94
C GLN A 67 -13.95 2.66 6.93
N PRO A 68 -13.67 3.97 6.79
CA PRO A 68 -12.71 4.75 7.58
C PRO A 68 -13.16 4.89 9.05
N PHE A 69 -12.19 4.90 9.98
CA PHE A 69 -12.47 5.10 11.41
C PHE A 69 -13.12 6.47 11.58
N MET A 70 -14.44 6.52 11.70
CA MET A 70 -15.16 7.80 11.80
C MET A 70 -15.08 8.40 13.22
N ASN A 71 -14.60 7.65 14.22
CA ASN A 71 -14.52 8.06 15.63
C ASN A 71 -13.15 7.68 16.22
N GLY A 72 -12.12 8.44 15.88
CA GLY A 72 -10.74 8.19 16.30
C GLY A 72 -10.30 9.00 17.52
N ALA A 73 -9.10 8.72 18.03
CA ALA A 73 -8.43 9.59 19.01
C ALA A 73 -8.17 11.00 18.41
N GLU A 74 -7.93 12.03 19.22
CA GLU A 74 -7.74 13.44 18.78
C GLU A 74 -6.72 13.60 17.63
N SER A 75 -5.73 12.71 17.55
CA SER A 75 -4.74 12.66 16.48
C SER A 75 -5.29 12.17 15.13
N GLU A 76 -6.30 11.31 15.12
CA GLU A 76 -7.00 10.87 13.91
C GLU A 76 -7.91 11.97 13.38
N ASP A 77 -8.60 12.71 14.25
CA ASP A 77 -9.46 13.85 13.88
C ASP A 77 -8.69 14.92 13.10
N GLN A 78 -7.46 15.24 13.52
CA GLN A 78 -6.60 16.21 12.81
C GLN A 78 -6.30 15.78 11.36
N VAL A 79 -6.13 14.48 11.13
CA VAL A 79 -5.87 13.98 9.77
C VAL A 79 -7.15 13.90 8.95
N GLN A 80 -8.29 13.60 9.59
CA GLN A 80 -9.60 13.62 8.91
C GLN A 80 -9.92 15.00 8.31
N LEU A 81 -9.52 16.10 8.97
CA LEU A 81 -9.71 17.46 8.46
C LEU A 81 -9.03 17.71 7.11
N VAL A 82 -7.97 16.95 6.79
CA VAL A 82 -7.20 17.11 5.55
C VAL A 82 -7.86 16.35 4.38
N ILE A 83 -8.73 15.38 4.65
CA ILE A 83 -9.30 14.47 3.64
C ILE A 83 -10.15 15.18 2.58
N PRO A 84 -11.06 16.13 2.91
CA PRO A 84 -11.82 16.86 1.90
C PRO A 84 -10.91 17.60 0.92
N GLU A 85 -9.85 18.22 1.41
CA GLU A 85 -8.91 18.97 0.58
C GLU A 85 -8.08 18.03 -0.31
N LEU A 86 -7.62 16.89 0.20
CA LEU A 86 -6.94 15.90 -0.63
C LEU A 86 -7.85 15.36 -1.74
N ARG A 87 -9.14 15.13 -1.48
CA ARG A 87 -10.11 14.73 -2.52
C ARG A 87 -10.24 15.79 -3.60
N ARG A 88 -10.32 17.06 -3.21
CA ARG A 88 -10.40 18.20 -4.13
C ARG A 88 -9.14 18.28 -5.01
N ILE A 89 -7.95 18.22 -4.40
CA ILE A 89 -6.66 18.22 -5.13
C ILE A 89 -6.59 17.04 -6.10
N MET A 90 -7.00 15.84 -5.68
CA MET A 90 -7.02 14.64 -6.53
C MET A 90 -8.00 14.74 -7.71
N LEU A 91 -9.06 15.54 -7.57
CA LEU A 91 -10.04 15.79 -8.62
C LEU A 91 -9.51 16.83 -9.62
N CYS A 92 -8.89 17.91 -9.13
CA CYS A 92 -8.38 19.03 -9.93
C CYS A 92 -6.90 18.87 -10.34
N TYR A 93 -6.34 17.66 -10.23
CA TYR A 93 -4.92 17.35 -10.39
C TYR A 93 -4.29 17.78 -11.73
N ASP A 94 -5.08 17.88 -12.80
CA ASP A 94 -4.67 18.28 -14.14
C ASP A 94 -5.18 19.67 -14.57
N SER A 95 -6.02 20.29 -13.74
CA SER A 95 -6.58 21.63 -13.93
C SER A 95 -6.81 22.26 -12.54
N PRO A 96 -5.72 22.61 -11.82
CA PRO A 96 -5.82 23.16 -10.48
C PRO A 96 -6.40 24.57 -10.50
N ASP A 97 -7.00 25.00 -9.38
CA ASP A 97 -7.37 26.41 -9.19
C ASP A 97 -6.12 27.30 -9.18
N ASP A 98 -6.28 28.55 -9.59
CA ASP A 98 -5.20 29.53 -9.57
C ASP A 98 -4.63 29.74 -8.15
N LEU A 99 -3.30 29.88 -8.07
CA LEU A 99 -2.66 30.29 -6.84
C LEU A 99 -2.77 31.80 -6.63
N SER A 100 -3.05 32.20 -5.39
CA SER A 100 -2.99 33.61 -4.97
C SER A 100 -1.55 34.15 -4.91
N VAL A 101 -0.57 33.25 -4.79
CA VAL A 101 0.87 33.56 -4.73
C VAL A 101 1.63 32.61 -5.65
N ARG A 102 2.67 33.10 -6.32
CA ARG A 102 3.55 32.28 -7.16
C ARG A 102 4.08 31.07 -6.37
N PRO A 103 4.07 29.85 -6.95
CA PRO A 103 4.59 28.67 -6.26
C PRO A 103 6.08 28.82 -5.98
N ARG A 104 6.54 28.22 -4.88
CA ARG A 104 7.95 28.22 -4.51
C ARG A 104 8.80 27.44 -5.55
N PRO A 105 10.10 27.74 -5.68
CA PRO A 105 10.97 27.06 -6.64
C PRO A 105 11.05 25.55 -6.40
N LEU A 106 11.20 24.78 -7.48
CA LEU A 106 11.26 23.31 -7.42
C LEU A 106 12.24 22.76 -6.37
N PRO A 107 13.48 23.27 -6.20
CA PRO A 107 14.39 22.75 -5.18
C PRO A 107 13.82 22.80 -3.76
N VAL A 108 13.11 23.88 -3.40
CA VAL A 108 12.48 24.05 -2.09
C VAL A 108 11.37 23.03 -1.90
N LEU A 109 10.48 22.91 -2.89
CA LEU A 109 9.37 21.95 -2.83
C LEU A 109 9.87 20.49 -2.83
N ALA A 110 10.97 20.21 -3.53
CA ALA A 110 11.61 18.90 -3.55
C ALA A 110 12.20 18.52 -2.18
N ASP A 111 12.82 19.47 -1.48
CA ASP A 111 13.33 19.26 -0.12
C ASP A 111 12.19 18.94 0.85
N GLU A 112 11.09 19.70 0.80
CA GLU A 112 9.89 19.43 1.63
C GLU A 112 9.24 18.08 1.28
N MET A 113 9.23 17.70 0.01
CA MET A 113 8.69 16.41 -0.41
C MET A 113 9.53 15.23 0.11
N ARG A 114 10.85 15.43 0.33
CA ARG A 114 11.69 14.42 1.00
C ARG A 114 11.32 14.27 2.47
N GLU A 115 11.00 15.35 3.17
CA GLU A 115 10.49 15.26 4.54
C GLU A 115 9.13 14.56 4.60
N ILE A 116 8.22 14.83 3.65
CA ILE A 116 6.97 14.07 3.52
C ILE A 116 7.24 12.58 3.31
N ALA A 117 8.19 12.23 2.43
CA ALA A 117 8.56 10.83 2.19
C ALA A 117 9.11 10.15 3.46
N ARG A 118 9.93 10.86 4.25
CA ARG A 118 10.44 10.38 5.53
C ARG A 118 9.32 10.17 6.54
N MET A 119 8.45 11.17 6.76
CA MET A 119 7.29 11.04 7.64
C MET A 119 6.39 9.87 7.25
N ARG A 120 6.18 9.66 5.94
CA ARG A 120 5.42 8.52 5.41
C ARG A 120 6.06 7.18 5.75
N GLN A 121 7.38 7.07 5.67
CA GLN A 121 8.12 5.85 6.01
C GLN A 121 8.11 5.58 7.52
N ASP A 122 8.21 6.63 8.33
CA ASP A 122 8.15 6.58 9.79
C ASP A 122 6.71 6.35 10.33
N GLY A 123 5.69 6.44 9.47
CA GLY A 123 4.28 6.33 9.85
C GLY A 123 3.72 7.56 10.57
N ALA A 124 4.39 8.71 10.49
CA ALA A 124 4.02 9.96 11.13
C ALA A 124 2.88 10.71 10.38
N TYR A 125 1.76 10.01 10.13
CA TYR A 125 0.65 10.54 9.30
C TYR A 125 -0.01 11.79 9.87
N VAL A 126 -0.04 11.94 11.20
CA VAL A 126 -0.59 13.10 11.92
C VAL A 126 0.17 14.38 11.58
N GLN A 127 1.50 14.31 11.61
CA GLN A 127 2.38 15.43 11.27
C GLN A 127 2.39 15.69 9.76
N MET A 128 2.30 14.62 8.96
CA MET A 128 2.32 14.70 7.50
C MET A 128 1.06 15.34 6.90
N GLY A 129 -0.12 15.09 7.49
CA GLY A 129 -1.43 15.55 7.00
C GLY A 129 -1.46 17.04 6.62
N PRO A 130 -1.27 17.95 7.58
CA PRO A 130 -1.37 19.39 7.34
C PRO A 130 -0.39 19.93 6.29
N LEU A 131 0.76 19.26 6.10
CA LEU A 131 1.80 19.68 5.17
C LEU A 131 1.56 19.19 3.74
N LEU A 132 0.88 18.06 3.58
CA LEU A 132 0.79 17.37 2.30
C LEU A 132 -0.06 18.12 1.27
N ALA A 133 -1.23 18.62 1.66
CA ALA A 133 -2.17 19.25 0.73
C ALA A 133 -1.60 20.55 0.11
N PRO A 134 -1.08 21.53 0.88
CA PRO A 134 -0.45 22.73 0.31
C PRO A 134 0.72 22.39 -0.61
N LEU A 135 1.55 21.40 -0.24
CA LEU A 135 2.70 21.01 -1.02
C LEU A 135 2.31 20.36 -2.35
N LEU A 136 1.28 19.50 -2.37
CA LEU A 136 0.73 18.93 -3.60
C LEU A 136 0.20 20.02 -4.53
N THR A 137 -0.49 21.02 -3.98
CA THR A 137 -1.03 22.15 -4.74
C THR A 137 0.06 22.96 -5.44
N GLU A 138 1.12 23.35 -4.73
CA GLU A 138 2.25 24.07 -5.33
C GLU A 138 3.04 23.20 -6.32
N MET A 139 3.31 21.93 -5.97
CA MET A 139 4.04 21.01 -6.85
C MET A 139 3.27 20.76 -8.16
N THR A 140 1.94 20.70 -8.10
CA THR A 140 1.09 20.57 -9.30
C THR A 140 1.26 21.78 -10.22
N HIS A 141 1.27 23.00 -9.67
CA HIS A 141 1.51 24.22 -10.46
C HIS A 141 2.90 24.25 -11.08
N VAL A 142 3.94 23.86 -10.33
CA VAL A 142 5.30 23.76 -10.89
C VAL A 142 5.35 22.72 -12.00
N ALA A 143 4.74 21.55 -11.83
CA ALA A 143 4.73 20.50 -12.83
C ALA A 143 3.99 20.90 -14.13
N LEU A 144 2.84 21.56 -14.01
CA LEU A 144 2.06 21.98 -15.19
C LEU A 144 2.60 23.25 -15.86
N GLY A 145 3.25 24.13 -15.11
CA GLY A 145 3.77 25.42 -15.60
C GLY A 145 5.23 25.42 -16.06
N SER A 146 5.99 24.35 -15.79
CA SER A 146 7.38 24.21 -16.24
C SER A 146 7.50 23.37 -17.52
N ALA A 147 8.73 23.26 -18.06
CA ALA A 147 9.01 22.47 -19.26
C ALA A 147 10.31 21.67 -19.12
N GLY A 148 10.46 20.65 -19.96
CA GLY A 148 11.70 19.86 -20.06
C GLY A 148 12.06 19.14 -18.77
N ARG A 149 13.33 19.24 -18.35
CA ARG A 149 13.85 18.50 -17.20
C ARG A 149 13.20 18.91 -15.87
N GLU A 150 12.91 20.20 -15.70
CA GLU A 150 12.27 20.70 -14.47
C GLU A 150 10.87 20.11 -14.31
N GLN A 151 10.09 20.09 -15.39
CA GLN A 151 8.78 19.46 -15.44
C GLN A 151 8.83 17.97 -15.09
N ALA A 152 9.76 17.23 -15.72
CA ALA A 152 9.92 15.81 -15.44
C ALA A 152 10.26 15.55 -13.96
N GLN A 153 11.14 16.36 -13.35
CA GLN A 153 11.47 16.26 -11.93
C GLN A 153 10.29 16.61 -11.03
N ALA A 154 9.54 17.67 -11.35
CA ALA A 154 8.34 18.07 -10.62
C ALA A 154 7.28 16.96 -10.63
N PHE A 155 7.03 16.32 -11.78
CA PHE A 155 6.16 15.16 -11.87
C PHE A 155 6.68 13.96 -11.06
N GLY A 156 8.00 13.76 -11.00
CA GLY A 156 8.61 12.73 -10.16
C GLY A 156 8.35 12.95 -8.66
N TRP A 157 8.42 14.20 -8.19
CA TRP A 157 8.08 14.54 -6.81
C TRP A 157 6.58 14.51 -6.56
N LEU A 158 5.77 14.93 -7.53
CA LEU A 158 4.32 14.87 -7.44
C LEU A 158 3.82 13.43 -7.31
N ALA A 159 4.41 12.48 -8.05
CA ALA A 159 4.13 11.05 -7.91
C ALA A 159 4.45 10.52 -6.49
N ARG A 160 5.53 11.01 -5.87
CA ARG A 160 5.89 10.69 -4.47
C ARG A 160 4.91 11.28 -3.47
N GLY A 161 4.49 12.53 -3.67
CA GLY A 161 3.43 13.16 -2.88
C GLY A 161 2.11 12.40 -2.94
N TYR A 162 1.66 12.00 -4.14
CA TYR A 162 0.46 11.18 -4.27
C TYR A 162 0.60 9.79 -3.62
N ARG A 163 1.81 9.24 -3.55
CA ARG A 163 2.08 8.00 -2.80
C ARG A 163 1.95 8.21 -1.29
N ALA A 164 2.33 9.37 -0.77
CA ALA A 164 2.08 9.76 0.62
C ALA A 164 0.58 9.85 0.92
N ALA A 165 -0.18 10.50 0.03
CA ALA A 165 -1.64 10.56 0.13
C ALA A 165 -2.28 9.17 0.10
N ASN A 166 -1.83 8.28 -0.81
CA ASN A 166 -2.27 6.88 -0.86
C ASN A 166 -2.01 6.15 0.46
N SER A 167 -0.81 6.29 1.03
CA SER A 167 -0.43 5.59 2.26
C SER A 167 -1.29 6.04 3.44
N MET A 168 -1.47 7.36 3.60
CA MET A 168 -2.32 7.95 4.63
C MET A 168 -3.79 7.53 4.46
N ALA A 169 -4.36 7.74 3.27
CA ALA A 169 -5.74 7.37 2.98
C ALA A 169 -6.00 5.89 3.23
N HIS A 170 -5.06 5.01 2.84
CA HIS A 170 -5.19 3.58 3.10
C HIS A 170 -5.15 3.25 4.59
N LYS A 171 -4.21 3.83 5.35
CA LYS A 171 -4.05 3.56 6.78
C LYS A 171 -5.23 4.05 7.62
N LEU A 172 -5.89 5.12 7.18
CA LEU A 172 -7.09 5.67 7.82
C LEU A 172 -8.40 5.04 7.30
N GLY A 173 -8.32 4.14 6.32
CA GLY A 173 -9.47 3.42 5.80
C GLY A 173 -10.27 4.14 4.69
N TYR A 174 -9.77 5.24 4.14
CA TYR A 174 -10.34 5.89 2.96
C TYR A 174 -9.91 5.17 1.67
N HIS A 175 -10.42 3.96 1.46
CA HIS A 175 -9.97 3.09 0.36
C HIS A 175 -10.21 3.66 -1.04
N ASP A 176 -11.36 4.28 -1.30
CA ASP A 176 -11.63 4.92 -2.59
C ASP A 176 -10.65 6.05 -2.90
N LEU A 177 -10.30 6.83 -1.88
CA LEU A 177 -9.29 7.88 -1.98
C LEU A 177 -7.89 7.28 -2.19
N SER A 178 -7.57 6.18 -1.51
CA SER A 178 -6.31 5.44 -1.74
C SER A 178 -6.22 4.95 -3.19
N LEU A 179 -7.31 4.41 -3.76
CA LEU A 179 -7.34 3.99 -5.17
C LEU A 179 -7.19 5.17 -6.12
N THR A 180 -7.86 6.29 -5.84
CA THR A 180 -7.70 7.52 -6.63
C THR A 180 -6.26 8.02 -6.57
N ALA A 181 -5.65 8.01 -5.38
CA ALA A 181 -4.26 8.38 -5.18
C ALA A 181 -3.29 7.50 -6.00
N ILE A 182 -3.52 6.18 -6.08
CA ILE A 182 -2.72 5.29 -6.93
C ILE A 182 -2.80 5.71 -8.40
N GLU A 183 -3.99 6.06 -8.89
CA GLU A 183 -4.16 6.55 -10.26
C GLU A 183 -3.45 7.90 -10.49
N ARG A 184 -3.37 8.76 -9.45
CA ARG A 184 -2.57 10.01 -9.50
C ARG A 184 -1.07 9.76 -9.45
N VAL A 185 -0.60 8.79 -8.67
CA VAL A 185 0.80 8.33 -8.75
C VAL A 185 1.14 7.90 -10.17
N ARG A 186 0.28 7.08 -10.80
CA ARG A 186 0.48 6.60 -12.17
C ARG A 186 0.51 7.74 -13.19
N TRP A 187 -0.43 8.68 -13.10
CA TRP A 187 -0.50 9.85 -13.99
C TRP A 187 0.75 10.74 -13.91
N ALA A 188 1.25 10.97 -12.70
CA ALA A 188 2.45 11.78 -12.48
C ALA A 188 3.72 11.00 -12.90
N ALA A 189 3.83 9.72 -12.55
CA ALA A 189 4.97 8.88 -12.92
C ALA A 189 5.14 8.74 -14.43
N SER A 190 4.05 8.67 -15.20
CA SER A 190 4.13 8.61 -16.67
C SER A 190 4.69 9.90 -17.30
N ARG A 191 4.64 11.03 -16.57
CA ARG A 191 5.14 12.35 -17.01
C ARG A 191 6.49 12.71 -16.44
N SER A 192 7.00 11.93 -15.49
CA SER A 192 8.37 12.11 -14.98
C SER A 192 9.43 11.51 -15.91
N TYR A 193 9.01 10.73 -16.93
CA TYR A 193 9.89 9.98 -17.83
C TYR A 193 10.88 9.04 -17.10
N ASP A 194 10.53 8.66 -15.87
CA ASP A 194 11.29 7.76 -15.04
C ASP A 194 10.64 6.36 -15.12
N PRO A 195 11.25 5.40 -15.82
CA PRO A 195 10.62 4.11 -16.06
C PRO A 195 10.47 3.29 -14.76
N LEU A 196 11.39 3.43 -13.81
CA LEU A 196 11.30 2.74 -12.52
C LEU A 196 10.18 3.35 -11.65
N MET A 197 9.95 4.67 -11.72
CA MET A 197 8.81 5.28 -11.03
C MET A 197 7.46 4.80 -11.60
N GLN A 198 7.38 4.50 -12.90
CA GLN A 198 6.18 3.91 -13.50
C GLN A 198 5.95 2.48 -12.99
N VAL A 199 7.00 1.68 -12.84
CA VAL A 199 6.93 0.36 -12.21
C VAL A 199 6.47 0.48 -10.75
N VAL A 200 6.99 1.45 -9.99
CA VAL A 200 6.59 1.72 -8.61
C VAL A 200 5.10 2.08 -8.52
N ALA A 201 4.57 2.85 -9.47
CA ALA A 201 3.13 3.16 -9.52
C ALA A 201 2.29 1.88 -9.71
N ALA A 202 2.71 1.00 -10.63
CA ALA A 202 2.02 -0.27 -10.89
C ALA A 202 2.17 -1.27 -9.72
N TYR A 203 3.29 -1.24 -9.01
CA TYR A 203 3.52 -2.00 -7.77
C TYR A 203 2.49 -1.62 -6.69
N LEU A 204 2.17 -0.33 -6.53
CA LEU A 204 1.15 0.12 -5.57
C LEU A 204 -0.24 -0.40 -5.96
N LYS A 205 -0.57 -0.38 -7.26
CA LYS A 205 -1.81 -0.96 -7.79
C LYS A 205 -1.90 -2.45 -7.49
N ALA A 206 -0.82 -3.22 -7.71
CA ALA A 206 -0.77 -4.63 -7.31
C ALA A 206 -1.08 -4.79 -5.81
N GLY A 207 -0.47 -3.97 -4.95
CA GLY A 207 -0.77 -3.94 -3.51
C GLY A 207 -2.25 -3.75 -3.19
N ALA A 208 -2.96 -2.88 -3.92
CA ALA A 208 -4.42 -2.73 -3.78
C ALA A 208 -5.19 -3.98 -4.23
N MET A 209 -4.79 -4.59 -5.35
CA MET A 209 -5.38 -5.84 -5.85
C MET A 209 -5.24 -7.00 -4.86
N LEU A 210 -4.08 -7.13 -4.18
CA LEU A 210 -3.89 -8.12 -3.11
C LEU A 210 -4.89 -7.92 -1.98
N ARG A 211 -5.09 -6.68 -1.52
CA ARG A 211 -6.04 -6.38 -0.43
C ARG A 211 -7.48 -6.73 -0.78
N MET A 212 -7.83 -6.65 -2.05
CA MET A 212 -9.15 -7.04 -2.57
C MET A 212 -9.25 -8.53 -2.91
N GLY A 213 -8.21 -9.34 -2.62
CA GLY A 213 -8.19 -10.77 -2.92
C GLY A 213 -8.08 -11.11 -4.42
N SER A 214 -7.74 -10.14 -5.28
CA SER A 214 -7.57 -10.35 -6.72
C SER A 214 -6.19 -10.93 -7.07
N HIS A 215 -5.83 -12.05 -6.45
CA HIS A 215 -4.48 -12.64 -6.51
C HIS A 215 -4.04 -12.97 -7.94
N SER A 216 -4.86 -13.63 -8.75
CA SER A 216 -4.49 -14.01 -10.13
C SER A 216 -4.17 -12.81 -11.01
N ALA A 217 -4.92 -11.71 -10.88
CA ALA A 217 -4.68 -10.51 -11.66
C ALA A 217 -3.45 -9.75 -11.14
N ALA A 218 -3.26 -9.70 -9.82
CA ALA A 218 -2.08 -9.09 -9.21
C ALA A 218 -0.80 -9.84 -9.58
N ARG A 219 -0.83 -11.18 -9.63
CA ARG A 219 0.29 -12.03 -10.04
C ARG A 219 0.73 -11.72 -11.46
N ARG A 220 -0.21 -11.71 -12.41
CA ARG A 220 0.09 -11.35 -13.82
C ARG A 220 0.73 -9.97 -13.94
N LEU A 221 0.20 -8.99 -13.20
CA LEU A 221 0.76 -7.65 -13.19
C LEU A 221 2.20 -7.67 -12.64
N LEU A 222 2.43 -8.27 -11.47
CA LEU A 222 3.74 -8.30 -10.84
C LEU A 222 4.80 -9.03 -11.67
N LEU A 223 4.46 -10.15 -12.30
CA LEU A 223 5.36 -10.87 -13.20
C LEU A 223 5.74 -10.00 -14.41
N GLY A 224 4.76 -9.35 -15.04
CA GLY A 224 5.05 -8.43 -16.15
C GLY A 224 5.91 -7.23 -15.72
N LEU A 225 5.79 -6.76 -14.47
CA LEU A 225 6.66 -5.72 -13.93
C LEU A 225 8.09 -6.22 -13.68
N VAL A 226 8.27 -7.48 -13.26
CA VAL A 226 9.61 -8.09 -13.14
C VAL A 226 10.26 -8.16 -14.52
N ASP A 227 9.55 -8.68 -15.52
CA ASP A 227 10.05 -8.76 -16.90
C ASP A 227 10.43 -7.37 -17.45
N GLU A 228 9.62 -6.36 -17.16
CA GLU A 228 9.89 -4.98 -17.57
C GLU A 228 11.13 -4.39 -16.90
N VAL A 229 11.31 -4.59 -15.60
CA VAL A 229 12.51 -4.10 -14.88
C VAL A 229 13.78 -4.78 -15.38
N LEU A 230 13.71 -6.09 -15.67
CA LEU A 230 14.82 -6.84 -16.26
C LEU A 230 15.17 -6.33 -17.65
N ARG A 231 14.17 -5.97 -18.47
CA ARG A 231 14.37 -5.38 -19.81
C ARG A 231 14.95 -3.96 -19.75
N LEU A 232 14.63 -3.20 -18.70
CA LEU A 232 15.15 -1.85 -18.48
C LEU A 232 16.57 -1.83 -17.89
N ALA A 233 17.01 -2.94 -17.29
CA ALA A 233 18.29 -3.02 -16.64
C ALA A 233 19.43 -2.72 -17.63
N PRO A 234 20.48 -1.97 -17.22
CA PRO A 234 21.65 -1.74 -18.05
C PRO A 234 22.32 -3.07 -18.44
N GLU A 235 22.89 -3.14 -19.65
CA GLU A 235 23.54 -4.35 -20.18
C GLU A 235 24.74 -4.82 -19.33
N GLU A 236 25.44 -3.89 -18.68
CA GLU A 236 26.66 -4.19 -17.92
C GLU A 236 26.37 -4.64 -16.49
N CYS A 237 25.52 -3.91 -15.76
CA CYS A 237 25.15 -4.24 -14.39
C CYS A 237 23.90 -3.47 -13.94
N PRO A 238 22.93 -4.13 -13.28
CA PRO A 238 21.82 -3.44 -12.63
C PRO A 238 22.30 -2.46 -11.55
N THR A 239 21.85 -1.22 -11.63
CA THR A 239 22.09 -0.22 -10.57
C THR A 239 21.37 -0.62 -9.26
N ASP A 240 21.78 -0.09 -8.12
CA ASP A 240 21.08 -0.27 -6.84
C ASP A 240 19.59 0.09 -6.89
N ALA A 241 19.21 1.08 -7.68
CA ALA A 241 17.82 1.46 -7.92
C ALA A 241 17.00 0.34 -8.62
N HIS A 242 17.59 -0.31 -9.63
CA HIS A 242 16.98 -1.46 -10.31
C HIS A 242 16.85 -2.64 -9.34
N ASN A 243 17.91 -2.94 -8.58
CA ASN A 243 17.93 -4.00 -7.59
C ASN A 243 16.89 -3.77 -6.47
N ALA A 244 16.71 -2.53 -6.01
CA ALA A 244 15.69 -2.20 -5.01
C ALA A 244 14.27 -2.46 -5.53
N VAL A 245 13.99 -2.08 -6.78
CA VAL A 245 12.66 -2.25 -7.39
C VAL A 245 12.36 -3.73 -7.65
N ILE A 246 13.29 -4.49 -8.25
CA ILE A 246 13.10 -5.92 -8.51
C ILE A 246 12.99 -6.71 -7.20
N GLY A 247 13.82 -6.39 -6.22
CA GLY A 247 13.76 -6.97 -4.89
C GLY A 247 12.41 -6.73 -4.21
N ALA A 248 11.90 -5.49 -4.26
CA ALA A 248 10.57 -5.17 -3.75
C ALA A 248 9.45 -5.93 -4.47
N LEU A 249 9.55 -6.12 -5.80
CA LEU A 249 8.61 -6.91 -6.59
C LEU A 249 8.58 -8.38 -6.15
N TYR A 250 9.76 -9.00 -5.93
CA TYR A 250 9.83 -10.36 -5.40
C TYR A 250 9.23 -10.47 -4.00
N LEU A 251 9.48 -9.51 -3.10
CA LEU A 251 8.83 -9.48 -1.79
C LEU A 251 7.29 -9.37 -1.91
N LYS A 252 6.77 -8.62 -2.88
CA LYS A 252 5.32 -8.54 -3.12
C LYS A 252 4.75 -9.83 -3.69
N LEU A 253 5.47 -10.48 -4.61
CA LEU A 253 5.11 -11.80 -5.14
C LEU A 253 5.09 -12.84 -4.02
N ALA A 254 6.09 -12.86 -3.13
CA ALA A 254 6.10 -13.76 -1.98
C ALA A 254 4.85 -13.59 -1.10
N VAL A 255 4.51 -12.34 -0.72
CA VAL A 255 3.29 -12.06 0.06
C VAL A 255 2.02 -12.47 -0.71
N LEU A 256 1.98 -12.25 -2.02
CA LEU A 256 0.85 -12.67 -2.85
C LEU A 256 0.68 -14.19 -2.78
N GLU A 257 1.74 -14.94 -3.05
CA GLU A 257 1.69 -16.41 -3.10
C GLU A 257 1.37 -17.00 -1.72
N ALA A 258 1.93 -16.46 -0.64
CA ALA A 258 1.58 -16.87 0.72
C ALA A 258 0.07 -16.73 0.99
N ARG A 259 -0.51 -15.58 0.62
CA ARG A 259 -1.95 -15.32 0.80
C ARG A 259 -2.86 -16.11 -0.13
N ASP A 260 -2.35 -16.53 -1.28
CA ASP A 260 -3.05 -17.41 -2.22
C ASP A 260 -2.86 -18.90 -1.89
N GLY A 261 -2.20 -19.23 -0.78
CA GLY A 261 -1.98 -20.61 -0.33
C GLY A 261 -0.90 -21.36 -1.11
N GLN A 262 -0.03 -20.65 -1.82
CA GLN A 262 1.05 -21.20 -2.65
C GLN A 262 2.40 -21.11 -1.91
N ALA A 263 2.57 -21.90 -0.85
CA ALA A 263 3.71 -21.81 0.06
C ALA A 263 5.07 -21.99 -0.65
N ASP A 264 5.20 -22.99 -1.53
CA ASP A 264 6.45 -23.25 -2.26
C ASP A 264 6.87 -22.06 -3.12
N ARG A 265 5.92 -21.44 -3.84
CA ARG A 265 6.19 -20.25 -4.66
C ARG A 265 6.56 -19.05 -3.81
N SER A 266 5.91 -18.88 -2.66
CA SER A 266 6.29 -17.83 -1.70
C SER A 266 7.74 -17.98 -1.28
N THR A 267 8.15 -19.20 -0.92
CA THR A 267 9.53 -19.51 -0.54
C THR A 267 10.52 -19.26 -1.67
N SER A 268 10.18 -19.63 -2.91
CA SER A 268 11.02 -19.32 -4.08
C SER A 268 11.22 -17.81 -4.26
N TYR A 269 10.16 -17.00 -4.19
CA TYR A 269 10.31 -15.55 -4.35
C TYR A 269 11.05 -14.88 -3.19
N LEU A 270 10.96 -15.41 -1.96
CA LEU A 270 11.80 -14.95 -0.85
C LEU A 270 13.29 -15.26 -1.09
N ALA A 271 13.60 -16.42 -1.69
CA ALA A 271 14.97 -16.76 -2.08
C ALA A 271 15.52 -15.80 -3.16
N GLU A 272 14.72 -15.47 -4.19
CA GLU A 272 15.07 -14.47 -5.21
C GLU A 272 15.32 -13.09 -4.58
N ALA A 273 14.43 -12.64 -3.69
CA ALA A 273 14.61 -11.38 -2.97
C ALA A 273 15.90 -11.38 -2.13
N ARG A 274 16.26 -12.51 -1.51
CA ARG A 274 17.50 -12.65 -0.75
C ARG A 274 18.74 -12.57 -1.64
N ALA A 275 18.70 -13.21 -2.81
CA ALA A 275 19.78 -13.13 -3.80
C ALA A 275 20.02 -11.69 -4.26
N VAL A 276 18.95 -10.95 -4.57
CA VAL A 276 19.04 -9.52 -4.93
C VAL A 276 19.62 -8.69 -3.78
N ALA A 277 19.22 -8.94 -2.53
CA ALA A 277 19.78 -8.24 -1.37
C ALA A 277 21.29 -8.51 -1.18
N GLN A 278 21.79 -9.69 -1.54
CA GLN A 278 23.22 -10.01 -1.51
C GLN A 278 24.00 -9.23 -2.58
N LEU A 279 23.43 -9.04 -3.78
CA LEU A 279 24.03 -8.20 -4.83
C LEU A 279 24.18 -6.74 -4.37
N MET A 280 23.26 -6.27 -3.53
CA MET A 280 23.31 -4.95 -2.90
C MET A 280 24.21 -4.90 -1.65
N ARG A 281 25.20 -5.80 -1.56
CA ARG A 281 26.17 -5.91 -0.45
C ARG A 281 25.52 -6.10 0.93
N GLY A 282 24.29 -6.61 0.97
CA GLY A 282 23.56 -6.83 2.22
C GLY A 282 23.17 -5.55 2.96
N GLN A 283 23.05 -4.41 2.26
CA GLN A 283 22.59 -3.17 2.87
C GLN A 283 21.10 -2.93 2.59
N ASP A 284 20.40 -2.35 3.57
CA ASP A 284 19.05 -1.86 3.35
C ASP A 284 19.07 -0.53 2.58
N THR A 285 18.09 -0.35 1.71
CA THR A 285 17.91 0.84 0.87
C THR A 285 16.47 1.32 0.90
N THR A 286 16.27 2.57 0.51
CA THR A 286 14.98 3.23 0.35
C THR A 286 14.82 3.84 -1.05
N HIS A 287 15.52 3.32 -2.07
CA HIS A 287 15.34 3.76 -3.46
C HIS A 287 13.86 3.71 -3.87
N TYR A 288 13.41 4.78 -4.53
CA TYR A 288 11.99 4.99 -4.84
C TYR A 288 11.08 4.85 -3.63
N GLU A 289 11.59 5.12 -2.42
CA GLU A 289 10.90 4.93 -1.15
C GLU A 289 10.38 3.50 -0.92
N LEU A 290 10.95 2.52 -1.62
CA LEU A 290 10.75 1.10 -1.39
C LEU A 290 11.84 0.66 -0.41
N SER A 291 11.43 0.32 0.82
CA SER A 291 12.34 -0.33 1.76
C SER A 291 12.70 -1.70 1.19
N PHE A 292 13.98 -1.97 0.98
CA PHE A 292 14.46 -3.26 0.49
C PHE A 292 15.84 -3.56 1.03
N GLY A 293 16.12 -4.83 1.32
CA GLY A 293 17.38 -5.31 1.85
C GLY A 293 17.18 -6.44 2.87
N PRO A 294 18.26 -6.93 3.51
CA PRO A 294 18.20 -8.12 4.36
C PRO A 294 17.26 -8.00 5.56
N ALA A 295 17.08 -6.80 6.14
CA ALA A 295 16.11 -6.63 7.22
C ALA A 295 14.69 -6.82 6.71
N ASN A 296 14.36 -6.19 5.57
CA ASN A 296 13.01 -6.28 5.02
C ASN A 296 12.69 -7.68 4.47
N VAL A 297 13.66 -8.38 3.86
CA VAL A 297 13.48 -9.78 3.44
C VAL A 297 13.06 -10.65 4.62
N ARG A 298 13.75 -10.54 5.76
CA ARG A 298 13.42 -11.31 6.96
C ARG A 298 12.04 -10.95 7.52
N ILE A 299 11.66 -9.67 7.55
CA ILE A 299 10.29 -9.24 7.94
C ILE A 299 9.24 -9.94 7.07
N HIS A 300 9.49 -10.01 5.77
CA HIS A 300 8.59 -10.67 4.83
C HIS A 300 8.57 -12.21 4.96
N GLU A 301 9.68 -12.84 5.34
CA GLU A 301 9.71 -14.28 5.66
C GLU A 301 8.77 -14.60 6.84
N ILE A 302 8.87 -13.85 7.93
CA ILE A 302 7.98 -14.01 9.09
C ILE A 302 6.53 -13.74 8.69
N ALA A 303 6.26 -12.67 7.94
CA ALA A 303 4.92 -12.34 7.48
C ALA A 303 4.31 -13.44 6.59
N ALA A 304 5.13 -14.07 5.73
CA ALA A 304 4.68 -15.17 4.88
C ALA A 304 4.31 -16.42 5.70
N LEU A 305 5.11 -16.77 6.72
CA LEU A 305 4.80 -17.88 7.64
C LEU A 305 3.47 -17.63 8.39
N ILE A 306 3.26 -16.40 8.87
CA ILE A 306 1.99 -16.01 9.51
C ILE A 306 0.81 -16.12 8.53
N ASP A 307 0.95 -15.62 7.31
CA ASP A 307 -0.11 -15.68 6.28
C ASP A 307 -0.44 -17.15 5.90
N GLN A 308 0.54 -18.06 6.01
CA GLN A 308 0.38 -19.51 5.80
C GLN A 308 -0.16 -20.26 7.03
N GLY A 309 -0.24 -19.60 8.19
CA GLY A 309 -0.71 -20.19 9.45
C GLY A 309 0.37 -20.90 10.27
N ASP A 310 1.64 -20.88 9.84
CA ASP A 310 2.77 -21.47 10.57
C ASP A 310 3.33 -20.50 11.62
N THR A 311 2.57 -20.34 12.70
CA THR A 311 2.92 -19.39 13.77
C THR A 311 4.11 -19.87 14.60
N GLU A 312 4.34 -21.18 14.68
CA GLU A 312 5.46 -21.77 15.41
C GLU A 312 6.79 -21.44 14.74
N GLN A 313 6.91 -21.68 13.43
CA GLN A 313 8.11 -21.28 12.69
C GLN A 313 8.28 -19.76 12.65
N ALA A 314 7.19 -18.99 12.57
CA ALA A 314 7.25 -17.53 12.62
C ALA A 314 7.89 -17.04 13.94
N LEU A 315 7.52 -17.62 15.08
CA LEU A 315 8.11 -17.31 16.38
C LEU A 315 9.57 -17.77 16.48
N ALA A 316 9.89 -18.97 15.99
CA ALA A 316 11.26 -19.46 15.96
C ALA A 316 12.19 -18.51 15.19
N ARG A 317 11.76 -18.06 13.99
CA ARG A 317 12.50 -17.08 13.18
C ARG A 317 12.62 -15.70 13.82
N LEU A 318 11.62 -15.29 14.59
CA LEU A 318 11.68 -14.03 15.33
C LEU A 318 12.72 -14.09 16.45
N HIS A 319 12.83 -15.20 17.18
CA HIS A 319 13.84 -15.38 18.23
C HIS A 319 15.28 -15.43 17.68
N GLU A 320 15.48 -15.83 16.42
CA GLU A 320 16.79 -15.75 15.77
C GLU A 320 17.27 -14.30 15.53
N TRP A 321 16.40 -13.29 15.70
CA TRP A 321 16.77 -11.88 15.50
C TRP A 321 17.38 -11.20 16.72
N GLY A 322 17.22 -11.78 17.93
CA GLY A 322 17.62 -11.17 19.21
C GLY A 322 16.45 -10.98 20.16
#